data_AF-A0A1V2RR51-F1
#
_entry.id   AF-A0A1V2RR51-F1
#
_cell.length_a   1.000
_cell.length_b   1.000
_cell.length_c   1.000
_cell.angle_alpha   90.00
_cell.angle_beta   90.00
_cell.angle_gamma   90.00
#
_symmetry.space_group_name_H-M   'P 1'
#
loop_
_entity.id
_entity.type
_entity.pdbx_description
1 polymer ?
#
loop_
_entity_poly.entity_id
_entity_poly.type
_entity_poly.pdbx_seq_one_letter_code
_entity_poly.pdbx_strand_id
1 'polypeptide(L)'
;MDVTGVGLSSVMHAAGLNSGKLVGEVEAADLSAMLSAKAGGAAVLDELTADRDLDAFMLFSSGAGTWGSGGLSAYAAANAYLDALCDSRRGRGLVASSVAWGLWAGIGMAASEGGDRLLHYGMEGIDAERGMRALGQVLDAGEGSIAVAGFDWAQFVPTYTLHRPSPLLSALSEVREILAAEAESSVSADTSELAARLSVMPVGDQRQVLTDLVRSNAAAVLGHDAAADVLPQRAFKDLGFDSVGAVELRNRLSAAAGVRLPSTMVFDYPNAAVLAEYIRGELVDIGGATDGADQGDAVLADLDRLAAALESIEGGADVRQDITERMQTMLSRWLRSSGSNESGPGATGRQAITGQLDEASADEVLAFINKELGGSR
;
A
#
# COMPACT_ATOMS: atom_id res chain seq x y z
N MET A 1 17.16 -10.90 -50.83
CA MET A 1 16.06 -11.87 -51.02
C MET A 1 16.39 -13.08 -50.19
N ASP A 2 15.56 -13.41 -49.18
CA ASP A 2 15.66 -14.70 -48.50
C ASP A 2 15.26 -15.81 -49.48
N VAL A 3 15.88 -16.97 -49.34
CA VAL A 3 16.03 -18.00 -50.40
C VAL A 3 14.70 -18.65 -50.83
N THR A 4 13.55 -18.27 -50.24
CA THR A 4 12.24 -18.93 -50.48
C THR A 4 10.98 -18.04 -50.44
N GLY A 5 11.06 -16.70 -50.35
CA GLY A 5 9.84 -15.87 -50.26
C GLY A 5 10.02 -14.35 -50.28
N VAL A 6 8.91 -13.63 -50.04
CA VAL A 6 8.93 -12.17 -49.82
C VAL A 6 9.77 -11.88 -48.58
N GLY A 7 10.63 -10.87 -48.64
CA GLY A 7 11.49 -10.51 -47.51
C GLY A 7 10.68 -10.15 -46.27
N LEU A 8 11.22 -10.48 -45.08
CA LEU A 8 10.64 -10.07 -43.81
C LEU A 8 10.50 -8.54 -43.75
N SER A 9 9.27 -8.06 -43.61
CA SER A 9 8.96 -6.62 -43.53
C SER A 9 8.45 -6.17 -42.17
N SER A 10 7.96 -7.09 -41.32
CA SER A 10 7.44 -6.74 -39.99
C SER A 10 7.75 -7.79 -38.95
N VAL A 11 8.05 -7.35 -37.74
CA VAL A 11 8.27 -8.21 -36.56
C VAL A 11 7.24 -7.89 -35.50
N MET A 12 6.54 -8.91 -35.00
CA MET A 12 5.59 -8.83 -33.90
C MET A 12 6.06 -9.76 -32.78
N HIS A 13 6.66 -9.20 -31.73
CA HIS A 13 7.17 -9.97 -30.60
C HIS A 13 6.12 -10.09 -29.50
N ALA A 14 5.36 -11.19 -29.54
CA ALA A 14 4.36 -11.54 -28.54
C ALA A 14 4.74 -12.79 -27.71
N ALA A 15 5.98 -13.27 -27.84
CA ALA A 15 6.45 -14.41 -27.05
C ALA A 15 6.60 -14.03 -25.58
N GLY A 16 6.08 -14.85 -24.68
CA GLY A 16 6.17 -14.62 -23.25
C GLY A 16 5.64 -15.80 -22.44
N LEU A 17 6.14 -15.89 -21.22
CA LEU A 17 5.62 -16.79 -20.20
C LEU A 17 4.93 -15.96 -19.13
N ASN A 18 4.07 -16.59 -18.34
CA ASN A 18 3.50 -15.99 -17.15
C ASN A 18 3.76 -16.90 -15.95
N SER A 19 4.36 -16.33 -14.91
CA SER A 19 4.61 -16.98 -13.63
C SER A 19 4.74 -15.88 -12.59
N GLY A 20 4.02 -16.03 -11.48
CA GLY A 20 4.01 -15.06 -10.40
C GLY A 20 4.67 -15.61 -9.13
N LYS A 21 5.56 -14.82 -8.55
CA LYS A 21 6.18 -15.05 -7.23
C LYS A 21 6.34 -13.72 -6.50
N LEU A 22 6.25 -13.74 -5.18
CA LEU A 22 6.58 -12.57 -4.38
C LEU A 22 8.06 -12.24 -4.56
N VAL A 23 8.42 -10.95 -4.48
CA VAL A 23 9.81 -10.50 -4.73
C VAL A 23 10.82 -11.23 -3.84
N GLY A 24 10.48 -11.51 -2.59
CA GLY A 24 11.35 -12.24 -1.65
C GLY A 24 11.51 -13.74 -1.95
N GLU A 25 10.72 -14.29 -2.86
CA GLU A 25 10.71 -15.71 -3.24
C GLU A 25 11.24 -15.94 -4.66
N VAL A 26 11.59 -14.87 -5.38
CA VAL A 26 12.09 -14.95 -6.75
C VAL A 26 13.56 -15.35 -6.73
N GLU A 27 13.86 -16.46 -7.39
CA GLU A 27 15.23 -16.92 -7.57
C GLU A 27 15.79 -16.49 -8.93
N ALA A 28 17.12 -16.56 -9.08
CA ALA A 28 17.79 -16.25 -10.35
C ALA A 28 17.30 -17.12 -11.51
N ALA A 29 16.94 -18.38 -11.24
CA ALA A 29 16.40 -19.29 -12.24
C ALA A 29 15.01 -18.84 -12.76
N ASP A 30 14.14 -18.33 -11.87
CA ASP A 30 12.83 -17.80 -12.25
C ASP A 30 12.99 -16.57 -13.16
N LEU A 31 13.88 -15.67 -12.76
CA LEU A 31 14.16 -14.45 -13.51
C LEU A 31 14.73 -14.78 -14.90
N SER A 32 15.70 -15.70 -14.97
CA SER A 32 16.28 -16.18 -16.24
C SER A 32 15.22 -16.79 -17.16
N ALA A 33 14.38 -17.67 -16.63
CA ALA A 33 13.31 -18.31 -17.40
C ALA A 33 12.31 -17.27 -17.95
N MET A 34 11.93 -16.28 -17.14
CA MET A 34 11.00 -15.23 -17.53
C MET A 34 11.56 -14.28 -18.60
N LEU A 35 12.82 -13.86 -18.42
CA LEU A 35 13.51 -12.94 -19.32
C LEU A 35 13.86 -13.59 -20.66
N SER A 36 14.18 -14.90 -20.67
CA SER A 36 14.70 -15.58 -21.86
C SER A 36 13.77 -15.44 -23.08
N ALA A 37 12.47 -15.73 -22.91
CA ALA A 37 11.52 -15.65 -24.01
C ALA A 37 11.22 -14.19 -24.43
N LYS A 38 11.04 -13.30 -23.45
CA LYS A 38 10.67 -11.89 -23.71
C LYS A 38 11.88 -11.05 -24.07
N ALA A 39 12.74 -10.77 -23.10
CA ALA A 39 13.90 -9.90 -23.28
C ALA A 39 14.94 -10.54 -24.21
N GLY A 40 15.28 -11.81 -23.97
CA GLY A 40 16.25 -12.52 -24.82
C GLY A 40 15.78 -12.65 -26.27
N GLY A 41 14.53 -13.07 -26.47
CA GLY A 41 13.92 -13.14 -27.80
C GLY A 41 13.90 -11.79 -28.52
N ALA A 42 13.53 -10.72 -27.83
CA ALA A 42 13.52 -9.38 -28.41
C ALA A 42 14.92 -8.87 -28.77
N ALA A 43 15.92 -9.14 -27.93
CA ALA A 43 17.32 -8.79 -28.20
C ALA A 43 17.84 -9.49 -29.47
N VAL A 44 17.55 -10.79 -29.62
CA VAL A 44 17.94 -11.55 -30.82
C VAL A 44 17.23 -11.03 -32.06
N LEU A 45 15.93 -10.71 -31.97
CA LEU A 45 15.19 -10.11 -33.08
C LEU A 45 15.75 -8.75 -33.46
N ASP A 46 16.12 -7.91 -32.48
CA ASP A 46 16.73 -6.61 -32.71
C ASP A 46 18.05 -6.75 -33.48
N GLU A 47 18.93 -7.63 -33.04
CA GLU A 47 20.24 -7.90 -33.65
C GLU A 47 20.10 -8.42 -35.08
N LEU A 48 19.30 -9.47 -35.29
CA LEU A 48 19.16 -10.14 -36.59
C LEU A 48 18.42 -9.28 -37.64
N THR A 49 17.73 -8.24 -37.20
CA THR A 49 16.96 -7.35 -38.08
C THR A 49 17.46 -5.90 -38.07
N ALA A 50 18.63 -5.62 -37.48
CA ALA A 50 19.19 -4.27 -37.41
C ALA A 50 19.49 -3.68 -38.80
N ASP A 51 19.95 -4.51 -39.73
CA ASP A 51 20.29 -4.10 -41.11
C ASP A 51 19.12 -4.26 -42.10
N ARG A 52 17.91 -4.55 -41.61
CA ARG A 52 16.70 -4.70 -42.44
C ARG A 52 15.85 -3.45 -42.40
N ASP A 53 15.36 -3.07 -43.57
CA ASP A 53 14.33 -2.03 -43.73
C ASP A 53 12.97 -2.65 -43.39
N LEU A 54 12.58 -2.54 -42.11
CA LEU A 54 11.30 -3.03 -41.61
C LEU A 54 10.26 -1.92 -41.65
N ASP A 55 9.03 -2.27 -42.00
CA ASP A 55 7.85 -1.41 -41.85
C ASP A 55 7.43 -1.31 -40.37
N ALA A 56 7.65 -2.37 -39.59
CA ALA A 56 7.26 -2.43 -38.19
C ALA A 56 8.15 -3.37 -37.34
N PHE A 57 8.43 -2.95 -36.12
CA PHE A 57 9.03 -3.78 -35.07
C PHE A 57 8.25 -3.56 -33.77
N MET A 58 7.26 -4.41 -33.53
CA MET A 58 6.28 -4.24 -32.45
C MET A 58 6.58 -5.18 -31.28
N LEU A 59 6.71 -4.61 -30.09
CA LEU A 59 6.92 -5.31 -28.84
C LEU A 59 5.63 -5.31 -28.02
N PHE A 60 5.10 -6.49 -27.72
CA PHE A 60 3.93 -6.63 -26.85
C PHE A 60 4.38 -6.61 -25.39
N SER A 61 4.56 -5.43 -24.82
CA SER A 61 4.88 -5.21 -23.41
C SER A 61 3.64 -5.35 -22.52
N SER A 62 3.76 -5.01 -21.24
CA SER A 62 2.67 -5.04 -20.26
C SER A 62 2.79 -3.89 -19.28
N GLY A 63 1.64 -3.38 -18.86
CA GLY A 63 1.55 -2.38 -17.79
C GLY A 63 2.23 -2.79 -16.47
N ALA A 64 2.42 -4.10 -16.23
CA ALA A 64 3.23 -4.57 -15.11
C ALA A 64 4.68 -4.05 -15.15
N GLY A 65 5.25 -3.79 -16.34
CA GLY A 65 6.57 -3.14 -16.48
C GLY A 65 6.55 -1.63 -16.26
N THR A 66 5.36 -1.00 -16.29
CA THR A 66 5.18 0.45 -16.20
C THR A 66 4.78 0.89 -14.78
N TRP A 67 3.68 0.33 -14.25
CA TRP A 67 3.19 0.64 -12.90
C TRP A 67 3.35 -0.53 -11.92
N GLY A 68 3.77 -1.71 -12.37
CA GLY A 68 3.94 -2.85 -11.46
C GLY A 68 2.65 -3.61 -11.17
N SER A 69 2.82 -4.84 -10.71
CA SER A 69 1.73 -5.68 -10.22
C SER A 69 2.27 -6.65 -9.17
N GLY A 70 1.53 -6.83 -8.09
CA GLY A 70 1.91 -7.71 -6.99
C GLY A 70 2.17 -9.14 -7.48
N GLY A 71 3.35 -9.69 -7.13
CA GLY A 71 3.75 -11.04 -7.53
C GLY A 71 4.28 -11.17 -8.96
N LEU A 72 4.36 -10.10 -9.75
CA LEU A 72 4.80 -10.15 -11.16
C LEU A 72 6.16 -9.49 -11.39
N SER A 73 7.08 -9.55 -10.44
CA SER A 73 8.36 -8.80 -10.52
C SER A 73 9.26 -9.22 -11.68
N ALA A 74 9.47 -10.53 -11.89
CA ALA A 74 10.26 -11.02 -13.02
C ALA A 74 9.60 -10.69 -14.36
N TYR A 75 8.26 -10.78 -14.42
CA TYR A 75 7.48 -10.42 -15.59
C TYR A 75 7.58 -8.91 -15.88
N ALA A 76 7.46 -8.07 -14.85
CA ALA A 76 7.64 -6.63 -14.94
C ALA A 76 9.03 -6.27 -15.48
N ALA A 77 10.09 -6.89 -14.96
CA ALA A 77 11.46 -6.68 -15.44
C ALA A 77 11.62 -7.04 -16.93
N ALA A 78 11.04 -8.16 -17.37
CA ALA A 78 11.08 -8.56 -18.77
C ALA A 78 10.33 -7.60 -19.71
N ASN A 79 9.22 -7.01 -19.25
CA ASN A 79 8.45 -6.03 -20.02
C ASN A 79 9.13 -4.66 -20.04
N ALA A 80 9.66 -4.19 -18.91
CA ALA A 80 10.43 -2.95 -18.85
C ALA A 80 11.67 -2.99 -19.77
N TYR A 81 12.29 -4.16 -19.94
CA TYR A 81 13.34 -4.35 -20.94
C TYR A 81 12.85 -4.10 -22.37
N LEU A 82 11.63 -4.54 -22.73
CA LEU A 82 11.09 -4.32 -24.07
C LEU A 82 10.86 -2.83 -24.34
N ASP A 83 10.34 -2.10 -23.36
CA ASP A 83 10.12 -0.66 -23.48
C ASP A 83 11.48 0.06 -23.68
N ALA A 84 12.49 -0.30 -22.89
CA ALA A 84 13.85 0.22 -23.05
C ALA A 84 14.50 -0.16 -24.40
N LEU A 85 14.24 -1.37 -24.90
CA LEU A 85 14.73 -1.83 -26.20
C LEU A 85 14.08 -1.03 -27.34
N CYS A 86 12.77 -0.73 -27.24
CA CYS A 86 12.07 0.13 -28.20
C CYS A 86 12.76 1.49 -28.29
N ASP A 87 12.97 2.14 -27.14
CA ASP A 87 13.61 3.46 -27.08
C ASP A 87 15.05 3.42 -27.63
N SER A 88 15.81 2.38 -27.28
CA SER A 88 17.17 2.16 -27.78
C SER A 88 17.23 1.93 -29.30
N ARG A 89 16.30 1.13 -29.85
CA ARG A 89 16.19 0.86 -31.29
C ARG A 89 15.82 2.13 -32.06
N ARG A 90 14.86 2.92 -31.54
CA ARG A 90 14.50 4.23 -32.11
C ARG A 90 15.65 5.24 -32.02
N GLY A 91 16.42 5.21 -30.93
CA GLY A 91 17.62 6.04 -30.78
C GLY A 91 18.70 5.76 -31.83
N ARG A 92 18.72 4.56 -32.42
CA ARG A 92 19.56 4.20 -33.57
C ARG A 92 18.92 4.53 -34.94
N GLY A 93 17.75 5.18 -34.95
CA GLY A 93 17.00 5.53 -36.16
C GLY A 93 16.21 4.38 -36.77
N LEU A 94 16.05 3.26 -36.05
CA LEU A 94 15.31 2.09 -36.52
C LEU A 94 13.85 2.15 -36.06
N VAL A 95 12.93 1.60 -36.85
CA VAL A 95 11.52 1.49 -36.44
C VAL A 95 11.38 0.59 -35.22
N ALA A 96 10.59 1.05 -34.25
CA ALA A 96 10.12 0.24 -33.12
C ALA A 96 8.91 0.89 -32.45
N SER A 97 8.02 0.05 -31.93
CA SER A 97 6.93 0.43 -31.05
C SER A 97 6.82 -0.60 -29.92
N SER A 98 6.54 -0.14 -28.70
CA SER A 98 6.25 -1.01 -27.56
C SER A 98 4.90 -0.63 -26.97
N VAL A 99 4.01 -1.60 -26.85
CA VAL A 99 2.70 -1.37 -26.21
C VAL A 99 2.66 -2.08 -24.88
N ALA A 100 2.67 -1.31 -23.79
CA ALA A 100 2.42 -1.79 -22.44
C ALA A 100 0.91 -2.01 -22.23
N TRP A 101 0.45 -3.21 -22.57
CA TRP A 101 -0.97 -3.56 -22.48
C TRP A 101 -1.45 -3.70 -21.04
N GLY A 102 -2.66 -3.18 -20.79
CA GLY A 102 -3.51 -3.56 -19.67
C GLY A 102 -4.13 -4.94 -19.85
N LEU A 103 -5.21 -5.22 -19.12
CA LEU A 103 -5.88 -6.52 -19.15
C LEU A 103 -6.64 -6.72 -20.46
N TRP A 104 -6.41 -7.82 -21.18
CA TRP A 104 -7.20 -8.20 -22.36
C TRP A 104 -8.40 -9.05 -21.93
N ALA A 105 -9.63 -8.71 -22.29
CA ALA A 105 -10.81 -9.46 -21.87
C ALA A 105 -10.93 -10.82 -22.58
N GLY A 106 -11.27 -11.87 -21.83
CA GLY A 106 -11.77 -13.15 -22.37
C GLY A 106 -10.75 -14.04 -23.10
N ILE A 107 -9.48 -13.63 -23.21
CA ILE A 107 -8.43 -14.40 -23.90
C ILE A 107 -7.07 -14.29 -23.19
N GLY A 108 -6.20 -15.28 -23.43
CA GLY A 108 -4.80 -15.24 -23.03
C GLY A 108 -4.61 -15.17 -21.50
N MET A 109 -3.63 -14.37 -21.06
CA MET A 109 -3.19 -14.29 -19.66
C MET A 109 -4.27 -13.79 -18.68
N ALA A 110 -5.34 -13.16 -19.20
CA ALA A 110 -6.44 -12.62 -18.42
C ALA A 110 -7.58 -13.62 -18.15
N ALA A 111 -7.62 -14.75 -18.86
CA ALA A 111 -8.62 -15.81 -18.62
C ALA A 111 -8.26 -16.72 -17.43
N SER A 112 -7.36 -16.25 -16.54
CA SER A 112 -6.91 -16.95 -15.34
C SER A 112 -7.44 -16.25 -14.09
N GLU A 113 -7.37 -16.91 -12.92
CA GLU A 113 -7.74 -16.32 -11.62
C GLU A 113 -7.04 -14.97 -11.35
N GLY A 114 -5.84 -14.75 -11.92
CA GLY A 114 -5.14 -13.48 -11.83
C GLY A 114 -5.85 -12.33 -12.56
N GLY A 115 -6.59 -12.62 -13.64
CA GLY A 115 -7.36 -11.64 -14.39
C GLY A 115 -8.61 -11.17 -13.65
N ASP A 116 -9.38 -12.09 -13.06
CA ASP A 116 -10.55 -11.76 -12.23
C ASP A 116 -10.15 -10.87 -11.05
N ARG A 117 -8.99 -11.15 -10.44
CA ARG A 117 -8.43 -10.33 -9.38
C ARG A 117 -8.15 -8.90 -9.84
N LEU A 118 -7.58 -8.72 -11.03
CA LEU A 118 -7.26 -7.40 -11.58
C LEU A 118 -8.52 -6.60 -11.95
N LEU A 119 -9.57 -7.26 -12.43
CA LEU A 119 -10.89 -6.64 -12.61
C LEU A 119 -11.44 -6.14 -11.28
N HIS A 120 -11.35 -6.96 -10.23
CA HIS A 120 -11.77 -6.59 -8.88
C HIS A 120 -10.88 -5.48 -8.25
N TYR A 121 -9.68 -5.27 -8.76
CA TYR A 121 -8.82 -4.14 -8.39
C TYR A 121 -9.09 -2.87 -9.23
N GLY A 122 -10.10 -2.83 -10.10
CA GLY A 122 -10.45 -1.65 -10.90
C GLY A 122 -9.67 -1.51 -12.20
N MET A 123 -8.99 -2.56 -12.69
CA MET A 123 -8.55 -2.57 -14.09
C MET A 123 -9.71 -3.00 -15.00
N GLU A 124 -9.86 -2.36 -16.15
CA GLU A 124 -10.89 -2.74 -17.12
C GLU A 124 -10.32 -3.68 -18.20
N GLY A 125 -11.11 -4.69 -18.58
CA GLY A 125 -10.76 -5.59 -19.67
C GLY A 125 -10.92 -4.94 -21.05
N ILE A 126 -9.88 -5.02 -21.87
CA ILE A 126 -9.88 -4.58 -23.27
C ILE A 126 -10.33 -5.74 -24.14
N ASP A 127 -11.48 -5.63 -24.81
CA ASP A 127 -11.90 -6.63 -25.79
C ASP A 127 -10.94 -6.67 -27.00
N ALA A 128 -10.89 -7.82 -27.67
CA ALA A 128 -9.95 -8.03 -28.77
C ALA A 128 -10.14 -7.05 -29.93
N GLU A 129 -11.38 -6.62 -30.23
CA GLU A 129 -11.63 -5.67 -31.32
C GLU A 129 -11.05 -4.29 -30.98
N ARG A 130 -11.27 -3.81 -29.76
CA ARG A 130 -10.70 -2.56 -29.25
C ARG A 130 -9.18 -2.63 -29.16
N GLY A 131 -8.63 -3.75 -28.68
CA GLY A 131 -7.18 -3.98 -28.62
C GLY A 131 -6.52 -3.95 -30.00
N MET A 132 -7.12 -4.63 -30.99
CA MET A 132 -6.60 -4.62 -32.36
C MET A 132 -6.74 -3.25 -33.04
N ARG A 133 -7.80 -2.49 -32.74
CA ARG A 133 -7.93 -1.10 -33.21
C ARG A 133 -6.82 -0.21 -32.63
N ALA A 134 -6.55 -0.31 -31.34
CA ALA A 134 -5.48 0.44 -30.69
C ALA A 134 -4.10 0.07 -31.27
N LEU A 135 -3.84 -1.22 -31.51
CA LEU A 135 -2.60 -1.67 -32.15
C LEU A 135 -2.42 -1.03 -33.54
N GLY A 136 -3.47 -1.01 -34.36
CA GLY A 136 -3.45 -0.34 -35.67
C GLY A 136 -3.12 1.15 -35.55
N GLN A 137 -3.74 1.85 -34.60
CA GLN A 137 -3.49 3.28 -34.35
C GLN A 137 -2.03 3.55 -33.94
N VAL A 138 -1.46 2.71 -33.07
CA VAL A 138 -0.04 2.83 -32.65
C VAL A 138 0.90 2.65 -33.84
N LEU A 139 0.62 1.66 -34.70
CA LEU A 139 1.42 1.41 -35.91
C LEU A 139 1.30 2.57 -36.91
N ASP A 140 0.09 3.05 -37.19
CA ASP A 140 -0.16 4.14 -38.14
C ASP A 140 0.48 5.47 -37.70
N ALA A 141 0.48 5.73 -36.39
CA ALA A 141 1.08 6.94 -35.81
C ALA A 141 2.60 6.83 -35.63
N GLY A 142 3.19 5.63 -35.71
CA GLY A 142 4.62 5.42 -35.49
C GLY A 142 5.07 5.70 -34.06
N GLU A 143 4.17 5.51 -33.09
CA GLU A 143 4.41 5.76 -31.66
C GLU A 143 5.56 4.90 -31.13
N GLY A 144 6.29 5.43 -30.15
CA GLY A 144 7.38 4.71 -29.48
C GLY A 144 6.83 3.75 -28.42
N SER A 145 7.22 3.99 -27.16
CA SER A 145 6.70 3.26 -26.01
C SER A 145 5.41 3.91 -25.50
N ILE A 146 4.29 3.17 -25.49
CA ILE A 146 2.97 3.65 -25.07
C ILE A 146 2.25 2.62 -24.20
N ALA A 147 1.49 3.08 -23.21
CA ALA A 147 0.61 2.22 -22.42
C ALA A 147 -0.84 2.29 -22.93
N VAL A 148 -1.49 1.13 -23.04
CA VAL A 148 -2.90 1.03 -23.43
C VAL A 148 -3.61 0.15 -22.41
N ALA A 149 -4.37 0.79 -21.52
CA ALA A 149 -5.09 0.15 -20.42
C ALA A 149 -6.39 0.92 -20.10
N GLY A 150 -7.39 0.21 -19.59
CA GLY A 150 -8.59 0.81 -19.01
C GLY A 150 -8.58 0.67 -17.48
N PHE A 151 -9.14 1.66 -16.79
CA PHE A 151 -9.18 1.72 -15.34
C PHE A 151 -10.50 2.34 -14.86
N ASP A 152 -11.10 1.72 -13.86
CA ASP A 152 -11.93 2.43 -12.89
C ASP A 152 -10.98 3.04 -11.84
N TRP A 153 -10.66 4.32 -12.00
CA TRP A 153 -9.72 5.01 -11.12
C TRP A 153 -10.21 5.10 -9.67
N ALA A 154 -11.53 5.18 -9.44
CA ALA A 154 -12.10 5.26 -8.11
C ALA A 154 -11.90 3.95 -7.33
N GLN A 155 -11.90 2.83 -8.03
CA GLN A 155 -11.60 1.51 -7.45
C GLN A 155 -10.10 1.19 -7.40
N PHE A 156 -9.36 1.56 -8.45
CA PHE A 156 -7.94 1.22 -8.59
C PHE A 156 -7.02 2.01 -7.66
N VAL A 157 -7.21 3.33 -7.56
CA VAL A 157 -6.28 4.21 -6.83
C VAL A 157 -6.20 3.85 -5.34
N PRO A 158 -7.30 3.67 -4.60
CA PRO A 158 -7.23 3.36 -3.17
C PRO A 158 -6.47 2.06 -2.89
N THR A 159 -6.73 1.04 -3.71
CA THR A 159 -6.12 -0.29 -3.51
C THR A 159 -4.65 -0.29 -3.93
N TYR A 160 -4.33 0.30 -5.07
CA TYR A 160 -2.95 0.38 -5.56
C TYR A 160 -2.06 1.22 -4.63
N THR A 161 -2.60 2.28 -4.03
CA THR A 161 -1.86 3.18 -3.14
C THR A 161 -1.94 2.83 -1.66
N LEU A 162 -2.57 1.69 -1.31
CA LEU A 162 -2.85 1.26 0.06
C LEU A 162 -1.62 1.33 0.98
N HIS A 163 -0.49 0.82 0.51
CA HIS A 163 0.76 0.79 1.28
C HIS A 163 1.73 1.92 0.94
N ARG A 164 1.56 2.56 -0.23
CA ARG A 164 2.49 3.57 -0.72
C ARG A 164 1.81 4.53 -1.70
N PRO A 165 1.92 5.85 -1.50
CA PRO A 165 1.52 6.83 -2.51
C PRO A 165 2.23 6.60 -3.84
N SER A 166 1.53 6.86 -4.95
CA SER A 166 2.08 6.72 -6.30
C SER A 166 2.20 8.07 -7.01
N PRO A 167 3.42 8.62 -7.14
CA PRO A 167 3.66 9.82 -7.93
C PRO A 167 3.17 9.67 -9.39
N LEU A 168 3.32 8.46 -9.95
CA LEU A 168 2.87 8.12 -11.30
C LEU A 168 1.37 8.37 -11.47
N LEU A 169 0.55 7.87 -10.55
CA LEU A 169 -0.91 8.06 -10.63
C LEU A 169 -1.31 9.49 -10.29
N SER A 170 -0.62 10.13 -9.33
CA SER A 170 -0.93 11.51 -8.93
C SER A 170 -0.69 12.55 -10.02
N ALA A 171 0.03 12.21 -11.10
CA ALA A 171 0.21 13.07 -12.25
C ALA A 171 -1.02 13.10 -13.18
N LEU A 172 -1.89 12.09 -13.11
CA LEU A 172 -3.10 11.98 -13.93
C LEU A 172 -4.19 12.94 -13.42
N SER A 173 -4.84 13.67 -14.32
CA SER A 173 -5.91 14.64 -14.00
C SER A 173 -7.07 13.98 -13.27
N GLU A 174 -7.56 12.88 -13.82
CA GLU A 174 -8.73 12.14 -13.36
C GLU A 174 -8.51 11.60 -11.93
N VAL A 175 -7.29 11.11 -11.65
CA VAL A 175 -6.91 10.66 -10.30
C VAL A 175 -6.84 11.82 -9.32
N ARG A 176 -6.29 12.97 -9.72
CA ARG A 176 -6.25 14.16 -8.85
C ARG A 176 -7.64 14.67 -8.51
N GLU A 177 -8.55 14.68 -9.48
CA GLU A 177 -9.95 15.09 -9.27
C GLU A 177 -10.66 14.17 -8.29
N ILE A 178 -10.48 12.84 -8.41
CA ILE A 178 -11.03 11.87 -7.46
C ILE A 178 -10.49 12.09 -6.06
N LEU A 179 -9.17 12.22 -5.90
CA LEU A 179 -8.54 12.42 -4.59
C LEU A 179 -8.95 13.76 -3.96
N ALA A 180 -9.15 14.80 -4.76
CA ALA A 180 -9.65 16.10 -4.29
C ALA A 180 -11.11 16.02 -3.84
N ALA A 181 -11.97 15.34 -4.61
CA ALA A 181 -13.38 15.14 -4.26
C ALA A 181 -13.55 14.30 -2.97
N GLU A 182 -12.70 13.29 -2.76
CA GLU A 182 -12.65 12.53 -1.51
C GLU A 182 -12.21 13.40 -0.32
N ALA A 183 -11.23 14.29 -0.52
CA ALA A 183 -10.81 15.24 0.50
C ALA A 183 -11.91 16.25 0.84
N GLU A 184 -12.67 16.74 -0.13
CA GLU A 184 -13.78 17.68 0.09
C GLU A 184 -14.99 17.02 0.75
N SER A 185 -15.34 15.79 0.35
CA SER A 185 -16.45 15.03 0.95
C SER A 185 -16.18 14.66 2.42
N SER A 186 -14.91 14.62 2.83
CA SER A 186 -14.52 14.41 4.23
C SER A 186 -14.79 15.61 5.15
N VAL A 187 -15.16 16.77 4.59
CA VAL A 187 -15.49 18.00 5.32
C VAL A 187 -17.01 18.21 5.44
N SER A 188 -17.84 17.44 4.72
CA SER A 188 -19.30 17.52 4.84
C SER A 188 -19.84 16.58 5.91
N ALA A 189 -20.41 17.19 6.95
CA ALA A 189 -20.91 16.59 8.18
C ALA A 189 -22.17 15.71 8.00
N ASP A 190 -22.01 14.46 7.56
CA ASP A 190 -22.98 13.38 7.81
C ASP A 190 -22.70 12.60 9.11
N THR A 191 -21.63 12.99 9.82
CA THR A 191 -21.25 12.47 11.14
C THR A 191 -22.32 12.67 12.22
N SER A 192 -23.41 13.40 11.92
CA SER A 192 -24.41 13.80 12.91
C SER A 192 -25.41 12.71 13.31
N GLU A 193 -25.86 11.80 12.43
CA GLU A 193 -27.00 10.93 12.78
C GLU A 193 -26.59 9.72 13.63
N LEU A 194 -25.55 8.98 13.22
CA LEU A 194 -25.07 7.83 13.98
C LEU A 194 -24.42 8.27 15.29
N ALA A 195 -23.61 9.34 15.29
CA ALA A 195 -23.01 9.88 16.50
C ALA A 195 -24.07 10.38 17.49
N ALA A 196 -25.09 11.11 17.02
CA ALA A 196 -26.20 11.54 17.88
C ALA A 196 -26.95 10.35 18.48
N ARG A 197 -27.22 9.30 17.70
CA ARG A 197 -27.88 8.08 18.19
C ARG A 197 -27.04 7.37 19.25
N LEU A 198 -25.73 7.27 19.06
CA LEU A 198 -24.83 6.62 20.03
C LEU A 198 -24.67 7.44 21.31
N SER A 199 -24.66 8.77 21.22
CA SER A 199 -24.44 9.67 22.37
C SER A 199 -25.47 9.53 23.51
N VAL A 200 -26.68 9.06 23.20
CA VAL A 200 -27.77 8.85 24.17
C VAL A 200 -27.87 7.41 24.68
N MET A 201 -27.01 6.51 24.21
CA MET A 201 -27.01 5.09 24.56
C MET A 201 -25.94 4.76 25.61
N PRO A 202 -26.16 3.77 26.50
CA PRO A 202 -25.11 3.21 27.33
C PRO A 202 -23.96 2.65 26.49
N VAL A 203 -22.73 2.73 27.00
CA VAL A 203 -21.51 2.28 26.28
C VAL A 203 -21.59 0.82 25.82
N GLY A 204 -22.23 -0.06 26.61
CA GLY A 204 -22.46 -1.46 26.22
C GLY A 204 -23.31 -1.60 24.96
N ASP A 205 -24.38 -0.81 24.87
CA ASP A 205 -25.31 -0.84 23.74
C ASP A 205 -24.68 -0.16 22.50
N GLN A 206 -23.86 0.88 22.70
CA GLN A 206 -23.07 1.50 21.62
C GLN A 206 -22.13 0.48 20.97
N ARG A 207 -21.38 -0.29 21.78
CA ARG A 207 -20.46 -1.33 21.31
C ARG A 207 -21.18 -2.40 20.52
N GLN A 208 -22.35 -2.84 20.98
CA GLN A 208 -23.13 -3.85 20.29
C GLN A 208 -23.60 -3.34 18.91
N VAL A 209 -24.17 -2.14 18.85
CA VAL A 209 -24.63 -1.51 17.60
C VAL A 209 -23.49 -1.37 16.60
N LEU A 210 -22.31 -0.89 17.03
CA LEU A 210 -21.16 -0.73 16.15
C LEU A 210 -20.56 -2.07 15.72
N THR A 211 -20.54 -3.07 16.61
CA THR A 211 -20.09 -4.42 16.26
C THR A 211 -21.01 -5.04 15.21
N ASP A 212 -22.33 -4.88 15.33
CA ASP A 212 -23.28 -5.38 14.35
C ASP A 212 -23.20 -4.63 13.01
N LEU A 213 -22.90 -3.33 13.04
CA LEU A 213 -22.62 -2.53 11.84
C LEU A 213 -21.39 -3.09 11.10
N VAL A 214 -20.28 -3.32 11.80
CA VAL A 214 -19.06 -3.86 11.22
C VAL A 214 -19.29 -5.26 10.66
N ARG A 215 -19.98 -6.13 11.41
CA ARG A 215 -20.29 -7.50 10.97
C ARG A 215 -21.20 -7.55 9.76
N SER A 216 -22.20 -6.68 9.68
CA SER A 216 -23.13 -6.62 8.55
C SER A 216 -22.43 -6.18 7.27
N ASN A 217 -21.55 -5.18 7.36
CA ASN A 217 -20.75 -4.74 6.21
C ASN A 217 -19.70 -5.79 5.84
N ALA A 218 -19.08 -6.45 6.82
CA ALA A 218 -18.12 -7.52 6.56
C ALA A 218 -18.77 -8.74 5.89
N ALA A 219 -19.97 -9.13 6.32
CA ALA A 219 -20.75 -10.20 5.70
C ALA A 219 -21.08 -9.87 4.24
N ALA A 220 -21.49 -8.64 3.96
CA ALA A 220 -21.79 -8.20 2.60
C ALA A 220 -20.57 -8.27 1.66
N VAL A 221 -19.37 -7.91 2.16
CA VAL A 221 -18.12 -8.00 1.39
C VAL A 221 -17.71 -9.46 1.16
N LEU A 222 -17.90 -10.33 2.15
CA LEU A 222 -17.58 -11.77 2.05
C LEU A 222 -18.65 -12.59 1.31
N GLY A 223 -19.77 -11.97 0.89
CA GLY A 223 -20.88 -12.67 0.25
C GLY A 223 -21.67 -13.60 1.19
N HIS A 224 -21.66 -13.33 2.49
CA HIS A 224 -22.47 -14.04 3.48
C HIS A 224 -23.88 -13.44 3.59
N ASP A 225 -24.89 -14.30 3.74
CA ASP A 225 -26.30 -13.88 3.82
C ASP A 225 -26.63 -13.22 5.17
N ALA A 226 -25.87 -13.51 6.23
CA ALA A 226 -26.12 -12.97 7.56
C ALA A 226 -24.86 -12.44 8.26
N ALA A 227 -25.02 -11.32 8.97
CA ALA A 227 -24.00 -10.77 9.88
C ALA A 227 -23.59 -11.78 10.98
N ALA A 228 -24.48 -12.74 11.30
CA ALA A 228 -24.23 -13.81 12.25
C ALA A 228 -23.05 -14.71 11.84
N ASP A 229 -22.80 -14.85 10.55
CA ASP A 229 -21.75 -15.72 9.99
C ASP A 229 -20.35 -15.13 10.17
N VAL A 230 -20.26 -13.82 10.46
CA VAL A 230 -19.03 -13.14 10.84
C VAL A 230 -18.90 -13.14 12.36
N LEU A 231 -17.93 -13.88 12.91
CA LEU A 231 -17.69 -13.92 14.36
C LEU A 231 -16.98 -12.64 14.83
N PRO A 232 -17.46 -11.95 15.89
CA PRO A 232 -16.92 -10.65 16.31
C PRO A 232 -15.42 -10.62 16.64
N GLN A 233 -14.91 -11.73 17.19
CA GLN A 233 -13.53 -11.85 17.66
C GLN A 233 -12.60 -12.58 16.68
N ARG A 234 -13.14 -13.10 15.57
CA ARG A 234 -12.33 -13.82 14.58
C ARG A 234 -11.64 -12.82 13.66
N ALA A 235 -10.37 -13.08 13.36
CA ALA A 235 -9.61 -12.20 12.50
C ALA A 235 -10.20 -12.14 11.09
N PHE A 236 -10.27 -10.95 10.49
CA PHE A 236 -10.75 -10.74 9.13
C PHE A 236 -9.96 -11.60 8.12
N LYS A 237 -8.64 -11.72 8.30
CA LYS A 237 -7.79 -12.59 7.48
C LYS A 237 -8.25 -14.06 7.50
N ASP A 238 -8.65 -14.57 8.66
CA ASP A 238 -9.11 -15.95 8.82
C ASP A 238 -10.54 -16.16 8.31
N LEU A 239 -11.25 -15.07 8.03
CA LEU A 239 -12.56 -15.04 7.39
C LEU A 239 -12.47 -14.87 5.87
N GLY A 240 -11.25 -14.73 5.32
CA GLY A 240 -11.03 -14.61 3.88
C GLY A 240 -10.93 -13.18 3.36
N PHE A 241 -10.81 -12.17 4.23
CA PHE A 241 -10.49 -10.82 3.77
C PHE A 241 -9.10 -10.76 3.14
N ASP A 242 -9.06 -10.28 1.90
CA ASP A 242 -7.83 -9.90 1.21
C ASP A 242 -7.68 -8.35 1.18
N SER A 243 -6.71 -7.86 0.42
CA SER A 243 -6.44 -6.43 0.30
C SER A 243 -7.58 -5.63 -0.36
N VAL A 244 -8.45 -6.23 -1.20
CA VAL A 244 -9.62 -5.52 -1.75
C VAL A 244 -10.77 -5.54 -0.78
N GLY A 245 -11.06 -6.71 -0.20
CA GLY A 245 -12.12 -6.82 0.78
C GLY A 245 -11.89 -5.83 1.92
N ALA A 246 -10.62 -5.60 2.31
CA ALA A 246 -10.27 -4.59 3.29
C ALA A 246 -10.65 -3.15 2.87
N VAL A 247 -10.37 -2.78 1.62
CA VAL A 247 -10.70 -1.45 1.07
C VAL A 247 -12.20 -1.30 0.88
N GLU A 248 -12.90 -2.33 0.39
CA GLU A 248 -14.36 -2.31 0.24
C GLU A 248 -15.05 -2.18 1.60
N LEU A 249 -14.64 -2.98 2.59
CA LEU A 249 -15.15 -2.87 3.96
C LEU A 249 -14.90 -1.48 4.53
N ARG A 250 -13.70 -0.92 4.32
CA ARG A 250 -13.36 0.44 4.73
C ARG A 250 -14.29 1.48 4.10
N ASN A 251 -14.55 1.39 2.79
CA ASN A 251 -15.41 2.35 2.09
C ASN A 251 -16.86 2.26 2.58
N ARG A 252 -17.38 1.03 2.72
CA ARG A 252 -18.73 0.78 3.23
C ARG A 252 -18.89 1.29 4.67
N LEU A 253 -17.90 1.05 5.52
CA LEU A 253 -17.93 1.52 6.92
C LEU A 253 -17.73 3.01 7.03
N SER A 254 -16.85 3.62 6.24
CA SER A 254 -16.67 5.07 6.24
C SER A 254 -17.97 5.77 5.84
N ALA A 255 -18.66 5.26 4.81
CA ALA A 255 -19.97 5.76 4.39
C ALA A 255 -21.06 5.53 5.44
N ALA A 256 -21.13 4.34 6.04
CA ALA A 256 -22.17 4.01 7.00
C ALA A 256 -21.98 4.67 8.38
N ALA A 257 -20.73 4.92 8.77
CA ALA A 257 -20.40 5.54 10.05
C ALA A 257 -20.19 7.06 9.95
N GLY A 258 -20.02 7.62 8.75
CA GLY A 258 -19.80 9.05 8.56
C GLY A 258 -18.45 9.53 9.13
N VAL A 259 -17.45 8.64 9.23
CA VAL A 259 -16.10 8.92 9.72
C VAL A 259 -15.05 8.44 8.74
N ARG A 260 -13.89 9.12 8.71
CA ARG A 260 -12.77 8.72 7.87
C ARG A 260 -12.01 7.58 8.54
N LEU A 261 -12.17 6.38 8.01
CA LEU A 261 -11.36 5.26 8.49
C LEU A 261 -10.04 5.15 7.70
N PRO A 262 -8.91 4.89 8.39
CA PRO A 262 -7.63 4.63 7.75
C PRO A 262 -7.73 3.46 6.76
N SER A 263 -7.01 3.53 5.64
CA SER A 263 -7.00 2.46 4.65
C SER A 263 -6.39 1.15 5.19
N THR A 264 -5.56 1.24 6.22
CA THR A 264 -4.94 0.11 6.93
C THR A 264 -5.82 -0.51 8.02
N MET A 265 -7.04 -0.01 8.23
CA MET A 265 -7.90 -0.35 9.37
C MET A 265 -8.13 -1.85 9.59
N VAL A 266 -8.24 -2.66 8.52
CA VAL A 266 -8.48 -4.10 8.64
C VAL A 266 -7.24 -4.85 9.14
N PHE A 267 -6.05 -4.27 8.97
CA PHE A 267 -4.79 -4.79 9.48
C PHE A 267 -4.49 -4.29 10.90
N ASP A 268 -4.78 -3.00 11.16
CA ASP A 268 -4.57 -2.39 12.47
C ASP A 268 -5.60 -2.86 13.49
N TYR A 269 -6.82 -3.17 13.02
CA TYR A 269 -7.96 -3.60 13.82
C TYR A 269 -8.48 -4.94 13.28
N PRO A 270 -7.88 -6.07 13.70
CA PRO A 270 -7.94 -7.33 12.96
C PRO A 270 -9.30 -8.03 13.03
N ASN A 271 -10.24 -7.58 13.87
CA ASN A 271 -11.57 -8.18 13.99
C ASN A 271 -12.67 -7.13 14.21
N ALA A 272 -13.93 -7.56 14.07
CA ALA A 272 -15.06 -6.66 14.09
C ALA A 272 -15.26 -5.94 15.44
N ALA A 273 -14.95 -6.60 16.56
CA ALA A 273 -15.08 -6.00 17.88
C ALA A 273 -14.04 -4.89 18.12
N VAL A 274 -12.79 -5.14 17.73
CA VAL A 274 -11.69 -4.16 17.86
C VAL A 274 -11.93 -2.95 16.94
N LEU A 275 -12.36 -3.21 15.71
CA LEU A 275 -12.69 -2.15 14.76
C LEU A 275 -13.91 -1.33 15.19
N ALA A 276 -14.93 -1.96 15.79
CA ALA A 276 -16.07 -1.25 16.34
C ALA A 276 -15.68 -0.31 17.49
N GLU A 277 -14.72 -0.70 18.33
CA GLU A 277 -14.22 0.17 19.40
C GLU A 277 -13.43 1.36 18.84
N TYR A 278 -12.64 1.15 17.78
CA TYR A 278 -11.96 2.24 17.06
C TYR A 278 -12.97 3.25 16.48
N ILE A 279 -13.98 2.77 15.75
CA ILE A 279 -15.05 3.61 15.20
C ILE A 279 -15.79 4.37 16.32
N ARG A 280 -15.98 3.74 17.48
CA ARG A 280 -16.59 4.38 18.65
C ARG A 280 -15.73 5.55 19.15
N GLY A 281 -14.41 5.37 19.23
CA GLY A 281 -13.47 6.44 19.60
C GLY A 281 -13.59 7.63 18.66
N GLU A 282 -13.48 7.38 17.35
CA GLU A 282 -13.61 8.41 16.32
C GLU A 282 -14.96 9.17 16.40
N LEU A 283 -16.07 8.46 16.65
CA LEU A 283 -17.41 9.08 16.75
C LEU A 283 -17.63 9.85 18.05
N VAL A 284 -16.97 9.48 19.15
CA VAL A 284 -17.11 10.13 20.45
C VAL A 284 -16.17 11.33 20.58
N ASP A 285 -14.95 11.23 20.03
CA ASP A 285 -13.96 12.31 20.04
C ASP A 285 -14.39 13.48 19.13
N ILE A 286 -15.09 13.21 18.02
CA ILE A 286 -15.74 14.25 17.19
C ILE A 286 -16.91 14.95 17.93
N GLY A 287 -17.53 14.27 18.90
CA GLY A 287 -18.61 14.82 19.73
C GLY A 287 -18.13 15.70 20.90
N GLY A 288 -16.83 15.75 21.15
CA GLY A 288 -16.21 16.42 22.28
C GLY A 288 -15.09 17.37 21.87
N ALA A 289 -15.41 18.40 21.07
CA ALA A 289 -14.47 19.49 20.84
C ALA A 289 -14.20 20.26 22.16
N THR A 290 -13.15 19.88 22.88
CA THR A 290 -12.54 20.72 23.92
C THR A 290 -11.04 20.89 23.65
N ASP A 291 -10.65 22.13 23.40
CA ASP A 291 -9.33 22.59 23.01
C ASP A 291 -8.17 22.13 23.93
N GLY A 292 -7.05 21.76 23.31
CA GLY A 292 -5.69 22.06 23.77
C GLY A 292 -5.09 21.25 24.93
N ALA A 293 -5.89 20.55 25.73
CA ALA A 293 -5.38 19.63 26.78
C ALA A 293 -5.02 18.23 26.23
N ASP A 294 -5.54 17.90 25.06
CA ASP A 294 -5.74 16.52 24.59
C ASP A 294 -4.52 15.87 23.90
N GLN A 295 -3.52 16.67 23.49
CA GLN A 295 -2.30 16.10 22.90
C GLN A 295 -1.44 15.36 23.93
N GLY A 296 -1.52 15.76 25.20
CA GLY A 296 -0.84 15.06 26.29
C GLY A 296 -1.51 13.72 26.59
N ASP A 297 -2.85 13.71 26.67
CA ASP A 297 -3.63 12.52 26.99
C ASP A 297 -3.59 11.48 25.87
N ALA A 298 -3.60 11.89 24.60
CA ALA A 298 -3.39 10.99 23.46
C ALA A 298 -2.00 10.31 23.49
N VAL A 299 -0.95 11.06 23.80
CA VAL A 299 0.42 10.52 23.92
C VAL A 299 0.53 9.58 25.13
N LEU A 300 -0.13 9.89 26.24
CA LEU A 300 -0.18 9.00 27.40
C LEU A 300 -0.94 7.70 27.08
N ALA A 301 -2.05 7.77 26.35
CA ALA A 301 -2.79 6.59 25.91
C ALA A 301 -2.01 5.72 24.91
N ASP A 302 -1.17 6.32 24.05
CA ASP A 302 -0.24 5.59 23.20
C ASP A 302 0.89 4.91 23.99
N LEU A 303 1.39 5.55 25.05
CA LEU A 303 2.39 4.97 25.96
C LEU A 303 1.81 3.79 26.76
N ASP A 304 0.56 3.87 27.20
CA ASP A 304 -0.13 2.77 27.88
C ASP A 304 -0.35 1.58 26.93
N ARG A 305 -0.71 1.85 25.66
CA ARG A 305 -0.80 0.82 24.61
C ARG A 305 0.54 0.16 24.33
N LEU A 306 1.62 0.95 24.27
CA LEU A 306 2.98 0.44 24.12
C LEU A 306 3.37 -0.43 25.32
N ALA A 307 3.06 -0.02 26.55
CA ALA A 307 3.35 -0.80 27.76
C ALA A 307 2.65 -2.16 27.74
N ALA A 308 1.36 -2.20 27.40
CA ALA A 308 0.60 -3.44 27.25
C ALA A 308 1.18 -4.35 26.15
N ALA A 309 1.62 -3.76 25.02
CA ALA A 309 2.27 -4.53 23.96
C ALA A 309 3.60 -5.14 24.41
N LEU A 310 4.42 -4.41 25.17
CA LEU A 310 5.69 -4.90 25.72
C LEU A 310 5.50 -6.08 26.69
N GLU A 311 4.44 -6.06 27.49
CA GLU A 311 4.08 -7.16 28.40
C GLU A 311 3.67 -8.43 27.65
N SER A 312 3.12 -8.30 26.44
CA SER A 312 2.65 -9.41 25.60
C SER A 312 3.74 -10.04 24.71
N ILE A 313 4.95 -9.47 24.66
CA ILE A 313 6.04 -9.98 23.81
C ILE A 313 6.66 -11.24 24.42
N GLU A 314 6.43 -12.39 23.78
CA GLU A 314 7.08 -13.68 24.07
C GLU A 314 8.50 -13.82 23.45
N GLY A 315 9.14 -12.70 23.07
CA GLY A 315 10.45 -12.67 22.41
C GLY A 315 11.64 -13.01 23.33
N GLY A 316 12.71 -13.54 22.71
CA GLY A 316 14.01 -13.82 23.35
C GLY A 316 14.74 -12.53 23.80
N ALA A 317 15.76 -12.67 24.64
CA ALA A 317 16.47 -11.57 25.31
C ALA A 317 16.93 -10.46 24.34
N ASP A 318 17.31 -10.82 23.11
CA ASP A 318 17.82 -9.90 22.08
C ASP A 318 16.76 -8.90 21.60
N VAL A 319 15.49 -9.33 21.45
CA VAL A 319 14.39 -8.44 21.01
C VAL A 319 14.06 -7.42 22.09
N ARG A 320 14.13 -7.81 23.37
CA ARG A 320 13.91 -6.88 24.48
C ARG A 320 15.04 -5.87 24.59
N GLN A 321 16.27 -6.28 24.30
CA GLN A 321 17.43 -5.38 24.27
C GLN A 321 17.27 -4.31 23.18
N ASP A 322 16.96 -4.70 21.94
CA ASP A 322 16.77 -3.77 20.81
C ASP A 322 15.65 -2.74 21.08
N ILE A 323 14.54 -3.20 21.67
CA ILE A 323 13.43 -2.31 22.05
C ILE A 323 13.86 -1.33 23.15
N THR A 324 14.59 -1.81 24.15
CA THR A 324 15.08 -0.98 25.27
C THR A 324 16.02 0.12 24.77
N GLU A 325 16.96 -0.21 23.89
CA GLU A 325 17.91 0.77 23.31
C GLU A 325 17.20 1.86 22.49
N ARG A 326 16.15 1.49 21.74
CA ARG A 326 15.32 2.44 20.99
C ARG A 326 14.51 3.35 21.91
N MET A 327 13.92 2.82 22.97
CA MET A 327 13.19 3.62 23.97
C MET A 327 14.11 4.61 24.69
N GLN A 328 15.32 4.17 25.08
CA GLN A 328 16.32 5.05 25.69
C GLN A 328 16.75 6.18 24.72
N THR A 329 16.90 5.87 23.44
CA THR A 329 17.24 6.86 22.40
C THR A 329 16.13 7.91 22.23
N MET A 330 14.86 7.47 22.21
CA MET A 330 13.69 8.35 22.14
C MET A 330 13.59 9.25 23.38
N LEU A 331 13.71 8.67 24.57
CA LEU A 331 13.67 9.42 25.84
C LEU A 331 14.80 10.45 25.93
N SER A 332 16.01 10.07 25.51
CA SER A 332 17.16 10.98 25.46
C SER A 332 16.94 12.15 24.50
N ARG A 333 16.30 11.91 23.35
CA ARG A 333 15.96 12.96 22.39
C ARG A 333 14.90 13.91 22.94
N TRP A 334 13.89 13.36 23.62
CA TRP A 334 12.83 14.14 24.26
C TRP A 334 13.36 15.03 25.39
N LEU A 335 14.19 14.48 26.28
CA LEU A 335 14.80 15.25 27.37
C LEU A 335 15.69 16.39 26.85
N ARG A 336 16.41 16.17 25.73
CA ARG A 336 17.18 17.23 25.06
C ARG A 336 16.30 18.33 24.45
N SER A 337 15.14 17.99 23.89
CA SER A 337 14.21 18.99 23.33
C SER A 337 13.43 19.74 24.42
N SER A 338 13.21 19.13 25.57
CA SER A 338 12.53 19.76 26.70
C SER A 338 13.46 20.65 27.53
N GLY A 339 14.78 20.36 27.54
CA GLY A 339 15.79 21.15 28.23
C GLY A 339 16.19 22.47 27.55
N SER A 340 15.79 22.71 26.29
CA SER A 340 16.09 23.97 25.59
C SER A 340 15.06 25.09 25.81
N ASN A 341 14.01 24.85 26.60
CA ASN A 341 12.90 25.80 26.78
C ASN A 341 12.79 26.49 28.15
N GLU A 342 13.70 26.26 29.09
CA GLU A 342 13.78 27.03 30.34
C GLU A 342 15.08 27.85 30.40
N SER A 343 15.08 29.00 29.71
CA SER A 343 16.04 30.09 29.96
C SER A 343 15.28 31.36 30.36
N GLY A 344 14.72 31.32 31.56
CA GLY A 344 14.20 32.48 32.29
C GLY A 344 14.97 32.66 33.60
N PRO A 345 15.39 33.88 33.99
CA PRO A 345 16.36 34.08 35.04
C PRO A 345 15.71 33.97 36.43
N GLY A 346 15.92 32.84 37.11
CA GLY A 346 15.55 32.73 38.52
C GLY A 346 15.42 31.31 39.05
N ALA A 347 16.52 30.56 39.17
CA ALA A 347 16.57 29.38 40.04
C ALA A 347 18.02 29.00 40.38
N THR A 348 18.66 29.77 41.25
CA THR A 348 19.82 29.32 42.01
C THR A 348 19.42 28.12 42.86
N GLY A 349 19.88 26.92 42.49
CA GLY A 349 19.70 25.71 43.30
C GLY A 349 19.82 24.38 42.54
N ARG A 350 19.64 24.36 41.21
CA ARG A 350 19.61 23.10 40.43
C ARG A 350 20.82 22.85 39.51
N GLN A 351 21.75 23.81 39.41
CA GLN A 351 22.96 23.69 38.59
C GLN A 351 24.09 22.84 39.21
N ALA A 352 23.91 22.30 40.42
CA ALA A 352 24.91 21.46 41.06
C ALA A 352 24.81 19.96 40.66
N ILE A 353 23.73 19.53 39.99
CA ILE A 353 23.50 18.10 39.69
C ILE A 353 23.88 17.75 38.24
N THR A 354 23.84 18.71 37.31
CA THR A 354 24.11 18.44 35.89
C THR A 354 25.60 18.39 35.55
N GLY A 355 26.48 18.96 36.39
CA GLY A 355 27.93 18.97 36.13
C GLY A 355 28.70 17.73 36.59
N GLN A 356 28.07 16.81 37.33
CA GLN A 356 28.74 15.61 37.87
C GLN A 356 28.25 14.29 37.24
N LEU A 357 27.35 14.35 36.26
CA LEU A 357 26.83 13.16 35.57
C LEU A 357 27.43 12.93 34.17
N ASP A 358 28.21 13.89 33.65
CA ASP A 358 28.86 13.75 32.33
C ASP A 358 30.20 12.99 32.38
N GLU A 359 30.72 12.64 33.56
CA GLU A 359 31.94 11.82 33.72
C GLU A 359 31.73 10.51 34.49
N ALA A 360 30.51 10.20 34.93
CA ALA A 360 30.25 8.97 35.67
C ALA A 360 29.94 7.80 34.73
N SER A 361 30.66 6.69 34.91
CA SER A 361 30.38 5.45 34.18
C SER A 361 29.06 4.83 34.65
N ALA A 362 28.42 4.01 33.80
CA ALA A 362 27.11 3.39 34.09
C ALA A 362 27.10 2.59 35.43
N ASP A 363 28.25 2.05 35.84
CA ASP A 363 28.41 1.34 37.11
C ASP A 363 28.39 2.28 38.33
N GLU A 364 28.86 3.52 38.18
CA GLU A 364 28.83 4.53 39.26
C GLU A 364 27.43 5.11 39.47
N VAL A 365 26.64 5.21 38.39
CA VAL A 365 25.23 5.61 38.44
C VAL A 365 24.38 4.54 39.14
N LEU A 366 24.61 3.26 38.85
CA LEU A 366 23.94 2.14 39.52
C LEU A 366 24.34 2.03 41.00
N ALA A 367 25.60 2.31 41.35
CA ALA A 367 26.05 2.35 42.74
C ALA A 367 25.41 3.52 43.52
N PHE A 368 25.17 4.67 42.89
CA PHE A 368 24.49 5.81 43.51
C PHE A 368 23.01 5.54 43.78
N ILE A 369 22.31 4.91 42.84
CA ILE A 369 20.89 4.53 42.98
C ILE A 369 20.70 3.48 44.09
N ASN A 370 21.59 2.49 44.18
CA ASN A 370 21.55 1.50 45.29
C ASN A 370 21.90 2.10 46.65
N LYS A 371 22.68 3.19 46.70
CA LYS A 371 23.05 3.88 47.94
C LYS A 371 21.96 4.84 48.46
N GLU A 372 21.17 5.44 47.56
CA GLU A 372 20.03 6.31 47.91
C GLU A 372 18.75 5.53 48.18
N LEU A 373 18.51 4.40 47.48
CA LEU A 373 17.31 3.57 47.69
C LEU A 373 17.51 2.44 48.72
N GLY A 374 18.75 2.13 49.08
CA GLY A 374 19.12 1.11 50.07
C GLY A 374 19.40 1.70 51.45
N GLY A 375 18.46 2.43 52.05
CA GLY A 375 18.74 3.20 53.27
C GLY A 375 17.57 3.55 54.18
N SER A 376 16.71 2.60 54.56
CA SER A 376 16.25 2.43 55.96
C SER A 376 15.06 1.48 56.10
N ARG A 377 15.35 0.38 56.81
CA ARG A 377 14.51 -0.46 57.70
C ARG A 377 13.23 -1.08 57.17
#